data_AF-A0A7X9Q2G8-F1
#
_entry.id   AF-A0A7X9Q2G8-F1
#
_cell.length_a   1.000
_cell.length_b   1.000
_cell.length_c   1.000
_cell.angle_alpha   90.00
_cell.angle_beta   90.00
_cell.angle_gamma   90.00
#
_symmetry.space_group_name_H-M   'P 1'
#
loop_
_entity.id
_entity.type
_entity.pdbx_description
1 polymer ?
#
loop_
_entity_poly.entity_id
_entity_poly.type
_entity_poly.pdbx_seq_one_letter_code
_entity_poly.pdbx_strand_id
1 'polypeptide(L)'
;AVDVGELAAAHARSAAERDAALPLHHHGPRPSGGVGGTRTGVKCLHAHYAYHLAGGDDPVGRWVAAKLAEAADDPGAINDSAINDQGEQAPA
;
A
#
# COMPACT_ATOMS: atom_id res chain seq x y z
N ALA A 1 12.76 4.40 0.02
CA ALA A 1 11.82 4.42 1.17
C ALA A 1 10.70 5.41 0.86
N VAL A 2 9.50 5.24 1.45
CA VAL A 2 8.36 6.16 1.26
C VAL A 2 8.40 7.24 2.35
N ASP A 3 8.15 8.49 1.97
CA ASP A 3 8.06 9.61 2.93
C ASP A 3 6.80 9.52 3.80
N VAL A 4 6.96 9.79 5.10
CA VAL A 4 5.87 9.69 6.09
C VAL A 4 4.84 10.81 5.94
N GLY A 5 5.25 12.00 5.51
CA GLY A 5 4.36 13.12 5.24
C GLY A 5 3.50 12.87 4.00
N GLU A 6 4.11 12.38 2.91
CA GLU A 6 3.39 11.97 1.71
C GLU A 6 2.38 10.85 2.00
N LEU A 7 2.76 9.86 2.83
CA LEU A 7 1.85 8.80 3.24
C LEU A 7 0.65 9.34 4.03
N ALA A 8 0.89 10.26 4.98
CA ALA A 8 -0.18 10.90 5.73
C ALA A 8 -1.12 11.72 4.81
N ALA A 9 -0.56 12.42 3.81
CA ALA A 9 -1.34 13.16 2.82
C ALA A 9 -2.20 12.23 1.94
N ALA A 10 -1.65 11.11 1.49
CA ALA A 10 -2.40 10.09 0.75
C ALA A 10 -3.55 9.50 1.58
N HIS A 11 -3.32 9.24 2.87
CA HIS A 11 -4.37 8.82 3.79
C HIS A 11 -5.48 9.85 3.98
N ALA A 12 -5.12 11.13 4.16
CA ALA A 12 -6.10 12.20 4.30
C ALA A 12 -6.97 12.37 3.04
N ARG A 13 -6.36 12.33 1.85
CA ARG A 13 -7.08 12.39 0.56
C ARG A 13 -8.02 11.21 0.38
N SER A 14 -7.53 9.99 0.55
CA SER A 14 -8.35 8.79 0.44
C SER A 14 -9.51 8.77 1.46
N ALA A 15 -9.29 9.28 2.67
CA ALA A 15 -10.36 9.45 3.65
C ALA A 15 -11.42 10.44 3.17
N ALA A 16 -11.01 11.62 2.70
CA ALA A 16 -11.91 12.66 2.20
C ALA A 16 -12.71 12.22 0.97
N GLU A 17 -12.08 11.54 0.01
CA GLU A 17 -12.74 11.01 -1.18
C GLU A 17 -13.81 9.97 -0.81
N ARG A 18 -13.49 9.05 0.12
CA ARG A 18 -14.47 8.07 0.61
C ARG A 18 -15.62 8.73 1.35
N ASP A 19 -15.32 9.75 2.16
CA ASP A 19 -16.33 10.49 2.90
C ASP A 19 -17.28 11.26 1.97
N ALA A 20 -16.74 11.86 0.90
CA ALA A 20 -17.50 12.57 -0.13
C ALA A 20 -18.36 11.65 -1.00
N ALA A 21 -18.00 10.36 -1.12
CA ALA A 21 -18.77 9.37 -1.85
C ALA A 21 -20.02 8.89 -1.10
N LEU A 22 -20.19 9.26 0.18
CA LEU A 22 -21.39 8.90 0.94
C LEU A 22 -22.63 9.66 0.46
N PRO A 23 -23.81 9.01 0.37
CA PRO A 23 -25.06 9.70 0.11
C PRO A 23 -25.37 10.76 1.16
N LEU A 24 -26.02 11.86 0.77
CA LEU A 24 -26.39 12.97 1.66
C LEU A 24 -27.21 12.54 2.88
N HIS A 25 -28.03 11.49 2.74
CA HIS A 25 -28.87 10.94 3.79
C HIS A 25 -28.33 9.61 4.34
N HIS A 26 -27.00 9.44 4.38
CA HIS A 26 -26.39 8.26 4.98
C HIS A 26 -26.60 8.25 6.49
N HIS A 27 -27.39 7.30 6.99
CA HIS A 27 -27.69 7.12 8.42
C HIS A 27 -26.81 6.07 9.11
N GLY A 28 -25.93 5.40 8.37
CA GLY A 28 -25.04 4.36 8.90
C GLY A 28 -23.70 4.89 9.42
N PRO A 29 -22.83 3.99 9.91
CA PRO A 29 -21.45 4.34 10.27
C PRO A 29 -20.71 4.99 9.11
N ARG A 30 -19.87 5.99 9.40
CA ARG A 30 -18.99 6.59 8.40
C ARG A 30 -17.70 5.77 8.27
N PRO A 31 -17.17 5.57 7.05
CA PRO A 31 -15.85 5.00 6.85
C PRO A 31 -14.80 5.86 7.59
N SER A 32 -13.81 5.20 8.18
CA SER A 32 -12.73 5.87 8.92
C SER A 32 -11.35 5.39 8.46
N GLY A 33 -10.31 6.13 8.86
CA GLY A 33 -8.91 5.84 8.54
C GLY A 33 -8.49 6.30 7.15
N GLY A 34 -7.24 6.00 6.78
CA GLY A 34 -6.68 6.27 5.46
C GLY A 34 -6.95 5.15 4.47
N VAL A 35 -6.02 5.00 3.53
CA VAL A 35 -6.04 3.96 2.49
C VAL A 35 -6.14 2.57 3.14
N GLY A 36 -7.04 1.73 2.64
CA GLY A 36 -7.32 0.40 3.22
C GLY A 36 -7.95 0.42 4.63
N GLY A 37 -8.38 1.59 5.12
CA GLY A 37 -8.97 1.79 6.44
C GLY A 37 -7.96 1.78 7.59
N THR A 38 -6.67 1.98 7.30
CA THR A 38 -5.62 2.03 8.34
C THR A 38 -5.72 3.30 9.20
N ARG A 39 -5.34 3.20 10.47
CA ARG A 39 -5.24 4.39 11.36
C ARG A 39 -3.89 5.10 11.21
N THR A 40 -2.82 4.32 11.09
CA THR A 40 -1.43 4.80 10.96
C THR A 40 -0.64 3.80 10.15
N GLY A 41 0.29 4.30 9.32
CA GLY A 41 1.19 3.45 8.53
C GLY A 41 0.46 2.58 7.50
N VAL A 42 1.20 1.66 6.90
CA VAL A 42 0.70 0.80 5.82
C VAL A 42 0.09 -0.46 6.39
N LYS A 43 -1.21 -0.66 6.15
CA LYS A 43 -1.90 -1.94 6.47
C LYS A 43 -1.73 -2.96 5.36
N CYS A 44 -2.09 -2.60 4.13
CA CYS A 44 -2.10 -3.54 3.01
C CYS A 44 -1.64 -2.88 1.71
N LEU A 45 -0.56 -3.41 1.13
CA LEU A 45 0.06 -2.87 -0.09
C LEU A 45 -0.91 -2.87 -1.28
N HIS A 46 -1.77 -3.88 -1.41
CA HIS A 46 -2.72 -3.97 -2.52
C HIS A 46 -3.75 -2.81 -2.52
N ALA A 47 -4.13 -2.27 -1.34
CA ALA A 47 -5.06 -1.15 -1.28
C ALA A 47 -4.41 0.16 -1.76
N HIS A 48 -3.16 0.38 -1.39
CA HIS A 48 -2.35 1.49 -1.87
C HIS A 48 -2.10 1.41 -3.37
N TYR A 49 -1.78 0.21 -3.85
CA TYR A 49 -1.59 -0.01 -5.29
C TYR A 49 -2.88 0.21 -6.07
N ALA A 50 -4.02 -0.30 -5.59
CA ALA A 50 -5.33 -0.06 -6.20
C ALA A 50 -5.69 1.44 -6.23
N TYR A 51 -5.40 2.19 -5.15
CA TYR A 51 -5.66 3.63 -5.12
C TYR A 51 -4.80 4.38 -6.15
N HIS A 52 -3.53 4.02 -6.27
CA HIS A 52 -2.65 4.57 -7.31
C HIS A 52 -3.15 4.26 -8.73
N LEU A 53 -3.55 3.01 -9.00
CA LEU A 53 -4.10 2.62 -10.31
C LEU A 53 -5.41 3.33 -10.64
N ALA A 54 -6.19 3.71 -9.62
CA ALA A 54 -7.39 4.52 -9.78
C ALA A 54 -7.10 6.01 -10.06
N GLY A 55 -5.83 6.41 -10.17
CA GLY A 55 -5.39 7.79 -10.38
C GLY A 55 -5.11 8.57 -9.10
N GLY A 56 -5.17 7.92 -7.93
CA GLY A 56 -4.84 8.51 -6.65
C GLY A 56 -3.34 8.84 -6.54
N ASP A 57 -3.03 9.95 -5.88
CA ASP A 57 -1.67 10.31 -5.52
C ASP A 57 -1.26 9.54 -4.24
N ASP A 58 -0.84 8.29 -4.44
CA ASP A 58 -0.43 7.37 -3.38
C ASP A 58 1.06 6.99 -3.53
N PRO A 59 1.94 7.39 -2.59
CA PRO A 59 3.37 7.13 -2.70
C PRO A 59 3.73 5.66 -2.48
N VAL A 60 2.93 4.91 -1.71
CA VAL A 60 3.12 3.47 -1.54
C VAL A 60 2.67 2.73 -2.80
N GLY A 61 1.57 3.16 -3.41
CA GLY A 61 1.12 2.61 -4.68
C GLY A 61 2.11 2.82 -5.81
N ARG A 62 2.74 4.01 -5.91
CA ARG A 62 3.87 4.25 -6.83
C ARG A 62 5.05 3.32 -6.56
N TRP A 63 5.40 3.16 -5.28
CA TRP A 63 6.50 2.28 -4.88
C TRP A 63 6.22 0.81 -5.25
N VAL A 64 4.99 0.33 -5.05
CA VAL A 64 4.58 -1.03 -5.48
C VAL A 64 4.68 -1.16 -6.99
N ALA A 65 4.21 -0.17 -7.76
CA ALA A 65 4.28 -0.20 -9.22
C ALA A 65 5.72 -0.32 -9.73
N ALA A 66 6.65 0.44 -9.14
CA ALA A 66 8.08 0.35 -9.48
C ALA A 66 8.65 -1.05 -9.18
N LYS A 67 8.32 -1.64 -8.03
CA LYS A 67 8.78 -2.98 -7.66
C LYS A 67 8.25 -4.08 -8.57
N LEU A 68 7.00 -3.96 -9.01
CA LEU A 68 6.41 -4.90 -9.97
C LEU A 68 7.03 -4.76 -11.36
N ALA A 69 7.39 -3.55 -11.79
CA ALA A 69 8.10 -3.35 -13.05
C ALA A 69 9.49 -3.99 -13.01
N GLU A 70 10.26 -3.74 -11.95
CA GLU A 70 11.57 -4.40 -11.73
C GLU A 70 11.45 -5.94 -11.79
N ALA A 71 10.43 -6.50 -11.12
CA ALA A 71 10.16 -7.93 -11.11
C ALA A 71 9.70 -8.50 -12.46
N ALA A 72 9.06 -7.70 -13.29
CA ALA A 72 8.64 -8.12 -14.63
C ALA A 72 9.83 -8.19 -15.60
N ASP A 73 10.81 -7.31 -15.41
CA ASP A 73 12.06 -7.28 -16.19
C ASP A 73 13.01 -8.43 -15.80
N ASP A 74 12.94 -8.91 -14.56
CA ASP A 74 13.66 -10.09 -14.07
C ASP A 74 12.74 -11.01 -13.23
N PRO A 75 12.06 -11.97 -13.86
CA PRO A 75 11.18 -12.92 -13.17
C PRO A 75 11.92 -13.86 -12.20
N GLY A 76 13.25 -13.92 -12.21
CA GLY A 76 14.05 -14.65 -11.21
C GLY A 76 14.15 -13.89 -9.88
N ALA A 77 14.09 -12.56 -9.91
CA ALA A 77 14.27 -11.70 -8.73
C ALA A 77 13.16 -11.85 -7.68
N ILE A 78 11.95 -12.25 -8.07
CA ILE A 78 10.82 -12.47 -7.14
C ILE A 78 10.99 -13.72 -6.28
N ASN A 79 11.77 -14.70 -6.74
CA ASN A 79 12.03 -15.95 -6.03
C ASN A 79 13.38 -15.96 -5.29
N ASP A 80 14.35 -15.13 -5.69
CA ASP A 80 15.71 -15.14 -5.12
C ASP A 80 15.91 -14.23 -3.90
N SER A 81 14.90 -13.47 -3.49
CA SER A 81 14.98 -12.66 -2.26
C SER A 81 14.51 -13.46 -1.03
N ALA A 82 15.38 -14.32 -0.50
CA ALA A 82 15.58 -14.47 0.94
C ALA A 82 14.34 -14.67 1.86
N ILE A 83 13.33 -15.45 1.45
CA ILE A 83 12.29 -15.91 2.39
C ILE A 83 12.75 -17.16 3.18
N ASN A 84 13.71 -17.95 2.67
CA ASN A 84 14.15 -19.22 3.28
C ASN A 84 15.68 -19.38 3.43
N ASP A 85 16.45 -18.32 3.67
CA ASP A 85 17.86 -18.47 4.12
C ASP A 85 17.96 -18.71 5.64
N GLN A 86 17.20 -19.68 6.15
CA GLN A 86 17.33 -20.19 7.51
C GLN A 86 17.60 -21.69 7.43
N GLY A 87 18.74 -22.04 6.84
CA GLY A 87 19.22 -23.41 6.80
C GLY A 87 20.66 -23.45 6.31
N GLU A 88 21.62 -23.26 7.23
CA GLU A 88 22.72 -24.20 7.49
C GLU A 88 23.71 -23.56 8.49
N GLN A 89 23.78 -24.08 9.71
CA GLN A 89 25.00 -23.97 10.53
C GLN A 89 25.07 -25.14 11.51
N ALA A 90 25.62 -26.25 11.01
CA ALA A 90 26.45 -27.18 11.77
C ALA A 90 27.65 -27.53 10.87
N PRO A 91 28.84 -27.95 11.37
CA PRO A 91 29.25 -28.16 12.75
C PRO A 91 30.64 -27.53 13.10
N ALA A 92 30.99 -27.55 14.39
CA ALA A 92 32.31 -27.93 14.90
C ALA A 92 32.18 -28.33 16.38
#